data_AF-A0A251QCH2-F1
#
_entry.id   AF-A0A251QCH2-F1
#
_cell.length_a   1.000
_cell.length_b   1.000
_cell.length_c   1.000
_cell.angle_alpha   90.00
_cell.angle_beta   90.00
_cell.angle_gamma   90.00
#
_symmetry.space_group_name_H-M   'P 1'
#
loop_
_entity.id
_entity.type
_entity.pdbx_description
1 polymer ?
#
loop_
_entity_poly.entity_id
_entity_poly.type
_entity_poly.pdbx_seq_one_letter_code
_entity_poly.pdbx_strand_id
1 'polypeptide(L)'
;MDIQKYIKVEKVPGGQLEDSVVRKGVMNNKDVIAPGKMRRKIFNQRIILLDWPLEYKKGENQTNAELLKEEDWGVLLQLEEEYIERLCVQILKFKPDVVITEKGLSDLACHYFSKAGVSGMRRLRKTDNNRIAKACGAVIVNRPDELQQSDVGTRAGIFEVKKIGDEFFAFIVDCKEPKACTILLRGPSKDLLNEVERNLYV
;
A
#
# COMPACT_ATOMS: atom_id res chain seq x y z
N MET A 1 -23.61 -1.36 12.33
CA MET A 1 -22.43 -1.24 11.45
C MET A 1 -21.31 -0.70 12.33
N ASP A 2 -20.26 -1.48 12.61
CA ASP A 2 -19.21 -1.10 13.59
C ASP A 2 -18.34 0.05 13.06
N ILE A 3 -18.74 1.28 13.34
CA ILE A 3 -17.99 2.50 12.98
C ILE A 3 -16.55 2.45 13.54
N GLN A 4 -16.35 1.80 14.69
CA GLN A 4 -15.05 1.65 15.34
C GLN A 4 -13.98 0.99 14.46
N LYS A 5 -14.34 0.06 13.56
CA LYS A 5 -13.36 -0.61 12.66
C LYS A 5 -12.73 0.35 11.64
N TYR A 6 -13.40 1.47 11.37
CA TYR A 6 -13.00 2.44 10.36
C TYR A 6 -12.37 3.71 10.92
N ILE A 7 -12.30 3.83 12.25
CA ILE A 7 -11.51 4.83 12.96
C ILE A 7 -10.23 4.14 13.42
N LYS A 8 -9.05 4.71 13.15
CA LYS A 8 -7.76 4.18 13.64
C LYS A 8 -7.09 5.27 14.41
N VAL A 9 -6.65 4.96 15.61
CA VAL A 9 -5.74 5.82 16.36
C VAL A 9 -4.32 5.37 16.01
N GLU A 10 -3.58 6.23 15.31
CA GLU A 10 -2.17 6.02 15.02
C GLU A 10 -1.36 6.83 16.02
N LYS A 11 -0.67 6.15 16.93
CA LYS A 11 0.14 6.77 17.99
C LYS A 11 1.57 6.91 17.51
N VAL A 12 2.05 8.14 17.39
CA VAL A 12 3.43 8.42 16.99
C VAL A 12 4.10 9.24 18.09
N PRO A 13 5.01 8.65 18.89
CA PRO A 13 5.67 9.38 19.97
C PRO A 13 6.51 10.55 19.46
N GLY A 14 6.77 11.49 20.36
CA GLY A 14 7.36 12.78 20.06
C GLY A 14 6.34 13.85 19.66
N GLY A 15 6.76 15.10 19.70
CA GLY A 15 5.88 16.26 19.52
C GLY A 15 5.04 16.53 20.77
N GLN A 16 4.04 17.40 20.62
CA GLN A 16 3.11 17.79 21.68
C GLN A 16 1.72 17.19 21.43
N LEU A 17 0.85 17.20 22.43
CA LEU A 17 -0.52 16.67 22.29
C LEU A 17 -1.32 17.49 21.26
N GLU A 18 -1.02 18.79 21.17
CA GLU A 18 -1.63 19.75 20.25
C GLU A 18 -1.29 19.45 18.78
N ASP A 19 -0.24 18.68 18.50
CA ASP A 19 0.10 18.20 17.16
C ASP A 19 -0.82 17.07 16.69
N SER A 20 -1.68 16.54 17.58
CA SER A 20 -2.63 15.48 17.26
C SER A 20 -3.73 16.00 16.35
N VAL A 21 -4.01 15.26 15.27
CA VAL A 21 -4.97 15.71 14.25
C VAL A 21 -5.83 14.56 13.73
N VAL A 22 -7.09 14.85 13.46
CA VAL A 22 -7.98 13.92 12.74
C VAL A 22 -7.82 14.15 11.25
N ARG A 23 -7.38 13.11 10.53
CA ARG A 23 -7.24 13.14 9.07
C ARG A 23 -8.38 12.36 8.41
N LYS A 24 -9.05 13.03 7.46
CA LYS A 24 -10.09 12.46 6.60
C LYS A 24 -9.49 11.52 5.56
N GLY A 25 -9.12 10.32 6.00
CA GLY A 25 -8.46 9.32 5.17
C GLY A 25 -7.71 8.28 5.99
N VAL A 26 -6.71 7.64 5.39
CA VAL A 26 -5.94 6.58 6.03
C VAL A 26 -4.46 6.96 6.09
N MET A 27 -3.86 6.68 7.24
CA MET A 27 -2.42 6.78 7.47
C MET A 27 -1.86 5.38 7.77
N ASN A 28 -0.72 5.09 7.15
CA ASN A 28 -0.02 3.81 7.26
C ASN A 28 1.47 4.04 7.50
N ASN A 29 2.06 3.31 8.44
CA ASN A 29 3.51 3.30 8.68
C ASN A 29 4.24 2.50 7.58
N LYS A 30 4.31 3.10 6.40
CA LYS A 30 4.89 2.56 5.17
C LYS A 30 5.40 3.71 4.31
N ASP A 31 6.47 3.43 3.60
CA ASP A 31 6.96 4.26 2.50
C ASP A 31 6.63 3.59 1.15
N VAL A 32 6.87 4.31 0.05
CA VAL A 32 6.97 3.70 -1.28
C VAL A 32 8.20 2.80 -1.34
N ILE A 33 8.16 1.78 -2.20
CA ILE A 33 9.20 0.74 -2.26
C ILE A 33 10.56 1.29 -2.68
N ALA A 34 10.57 2.25 -3.61
CA ALA A 34 11.79 2.91 -4.09
C ALA A 34 11.69 4.44 -3.95
N PRO A 35 11.93 5.01 -2.75
CA PRO A 35 11.81 6.43 -2.47
C PRO A 35 12.52 7.40 -3.41
N GLY A 36 13.68 7.00 -3.94
CA GLY A 36 14.45 7.83 -4.88
C GLY A 36 13.95 7.76 -6.32
N LYS A 37 13.07 6.81 -6.65
CA LYS A 37 12.58 6.57 -8.02
C LYS A 37 11.05 6.64 -8.16
N MET A 38 10.32 6.74 -7.05
CA MET A 38 8.86 6.78 -6.99
C MET A 38 8.39 8.09 -6.37
N ARG A 39 7.25 8.60 -6.85
CA ARG A 39 6.68 9.86 -6.38
C ARG A 39 6.11 9.68 -4.97
N ARG A 40 6.62 10.45 -4.02
CA ARG A 40 6.09 10.49 -2.65
C ARG A 40 4.96 11.49 -2.44
N LYS A 41 4.56 12.25 -3.45
CA LYS A 41 3.41 13.16 -3.38
C LYS A 41 2.69 13.22 -4.72
N ILE A 42 1.40 12.90 -4.73
CA ILE A 42 0.56 12.86 -5.92
C ILE A 42 -0.82 13.39 -5.54
N PHE A 43 -1.38 14.26 -6.36
CA PHE A 43 -2.73 14.83 -6.19
C PHE A 43 -3.73 14.12 -7.10
N ASN A 44 -4.97 13.94 -6.65
CA ASN A 44 -6.07 13.31 -7.40
C ASN A 44 -5.66 11.98 -8.04
N GLN A 45 -4.91 11.18 -7.28
CA GLN A 45 -4.26 9.96 -7.74
C GLN A 45 -5.26 8.84 -8.04
N ARG A 46 -4.91 7.98 -9.00
CA ARG A 46 -5.59 6.71 -9.26
C ARG A 46 -4.92 5.58 -8.46
N ILE A 47 -5.67 4.97 -7.54
CA ILE A 47 -5.17 3.93 -6.62
C ILE A 47 -5.72 2.56 -7.01
N ILE A 48 -4.84 1.56 -7.12
CA ILE A 48 -5.21 0.15 -7.25
C ILE A 48 -4.79 -0.59 -5.99
N LEU A 49 -5.70 -1.43 -5.47
CA LEU A 49 -5.48 -2.28 -4.30
C LEU A 49 -5.51 -3.76 -4.71
N LEU A 50 -4.49 -4.51 -4.30
CA LEU A 50 -4.33 -5.93 -4.64
C LEU A 50 -4.14 -6.79 -3.40
N ASP A 51 -4.70 -8.00 -3.43
CA ASP A 51 -4.33 -9.12 -2.54
C ASP A 51 -3.52 -10.19 -3.30
N TRP A 52 -2.79 -9.78 -4.34
CA TRP A 52 -1.94 -10.65 -5.15
C TRP A 52 -0.45 -10.35 -4.94
N PRO A 53 0.42 -11.37 -4.83
CA PRO A 53 1.86 -11.17 -4.89
C PRO A 53 2.32 -10.76 -6.30
N LEU A 54 3.04 -9.64 -6.39
CA LEU A 54 3.75 -9.24 -7.60
C LEU A 54 5.20 -9.70 -7.54
N GLU A 55 5.37 -11.00 -7.28
CA GLU A 55 6.66 -11.69 -7.19
C GLU A 55 6.49 -13.12 -7.73
N TYR A 56 7.54 -13.69 -8.30
CA TYR A 56 7.52 -15.07 -8.78
C TYR A 56 7.76 -16.00 -7.60
N LYS A 57 6.80 -16.88 -7.32
CA LYS A 57 6.97 -17.95 -6.32
C LYS A 57 7.25 -19.25 -7.05
N LYS A 58 8.42 -19.84 -6.83
CA LYS A 58 8.69 -21.22 -7.22
C LYS A 58 7.66 -22.10 -6.51
N GLY A 59 6.89 -22.87 -7.27
CA GLY A 59 5.84 -23.72 -6.69
C GLY A 59 6.44 -24.71 -5.70
N GLU A 60 5.85 -24.82 -4.51
CA GLU A 60 6.34 -25.73 -3.44
C GLU A 60 6.40 -27.20 -3.90
N ASN A 61 5.58 -27.58 -4.90
CA ASN A 61 5.52 -28.93 -5.47
C ASN A 61 6.58 -29.24 -6.56
N GLN A 62 7.50 -28.32 -6.88
CA GLN A 62 8.62 -28.57 -7.79
C GLN A 62 9.91 -28.96 -7.04
N THR A 63 9.76 -29.71 -5.96
CA THR A 63 10.85 -30.27 -5.16
C THR A 63 11.46 -31.55 -5.74
N ASN A 64 11.10 -31.92 -6.98
CA ASN A 64 11.84 -32.88 -7.80
C ASN A 64 12.80 -32.15 -8.75
N ALA A 65 13.51 -31.14 -8.25
CA ALA A 65 14.62 -30.51 -8.95
C ALA A 65 15.86 -31.42 -8.88
N GLU A 66 15.74 -32.63 -9.41
CA GLU A 66 16.90 -33.43 -9.76
C GLU A 66 17.52 -32.79 -11.01
N LEU A 67 18.66 -32.11 -10.81
CA LEU A 67 19.64 -31.71 -11.83
C LEU A 67 19.13 -30.73 -12.91
N LEU A 68 19.04 -29.44 -12.56
CA LEU A 68 18.98 -28.36 -13.57
C LEU A 68 20.39 -28.07 -14.10
N LYS A 69 20.61 -28.22 -15.41
CA LYS A 69 21.84 -27.79 -16.09
C LYS A 69 21.92 -26.26 -16.10
N GLU A 70 23.09 -25.67 -16.35
CA GLU A 70 23.23 -24.21 -16.49
C GLU A 70 22.23 -23.60 -17.49
N GLU A 71 21.92 -24.34 -18.56
CA GLU A 71 20.95 -23.98 -19.60
C GLU A 71 19.52 -23.81 -19.05
N ASP A 72 19.13 -24.58 -18.03
CA ASP A 72 17.77 -24.51 -17.45
C ASP A 72 17.59 -23.29 -16.54
N TRP A 73 18.68 -22.76 -15.96
CA TRP A 73 18.63 -21.56 -15.11
C TRP A 73 18.30 -20.31 -15.92
N GLY A 74 18.85 -20.18 -17.13
CA GLY A 74 18.55 -19.06 -18.02
C GLY A 74 17.07 -19.02 -18.42
N VAL A 75 16.49 -20.17 -18.73
CA VAL A 75 15.06 -20.30 -19.06
C VAL A 75 14.17 -19.93 -17.86
N LEU A 76 14.53 -20.37 -16.64
CA LEU A 76 13.78 -20.03 -15.44
C LEU A 76 13.76 -18.52 -15.16
N LEU A 77 14.88 -17.84 -15.36
CA LEU A 77 14.96 -16.38 -15.20
C LEU A 77 14.08 -15.65 -16.22
N GLN A 78 14.10 -16.08 -17.48
CA GLN A 78 13.24 -15.51 -18.52
C GLN A 78 11.75 -15.70 -18.20
N LEU A 79 11.35 -16.89 -17.74
CA LEU A 79 9.96 -17.16 -17.33
C LEU A 79 9.52 -16.29 -16.15
N GLU A 80 10.40 -16.06 -15.17
CA GLU A 80 10.14 -15.13 -14.07
C GLU A 80 9.95 -13.70 -14.58
N GLU A 81 10.83 -13.24 -15.48
CA GLU A 81 10.76 -11.89 -16.04
C GLU A 81 9.46 -11.67 -16.83
N GLU A 82 9.15 -12.56 -17.76
CA GLU A 82 7.91 -12.51 -18.56
C GLU A 82 6.66 -12.55 -17.69
N TYR A 83 6.65 -13.37 -16.63
CA TYR A 83 5.53 -13.46 -15.70
C TYR A 83 5.29 -12.12 -14.99
N ILE A 84 6.34 -11.51 -14.44
CA ILE A 84 6.23 -10.24 -13.73
C ILE A 84 5.87 -9.10 -14.69
N GLU A 85 6.49 -9.06 -15.86
CA GLU A 85 6.17 -8.08 -16.90
C GLU A 85 4.69 -8.13 -17.26
N ARG A 86 4.16 -9.34 -17.52
CA ARG A 86 2.76 -9.54 -17.87
C ARG A 86 1.82 -8.99 -16.80
N LEU A 87 2.08 -9.26 -15.52
CA LEU A 87 1.27 -8.74 -14.42
C LEU A 87 1.33 -7.21 -14.35
N CYS A 88 2.54 -6.64 -14.45
CA CYS A 88 2.72 -5.19 -14.44
C CYS A 88 2.00 -4.53 -15.62
N VAL A 89 2.14 -5.06 -16.84
CA VAL A 89 1.45 -4.56 -18.03
C VAL A 89 -0.07 -4.61 -17.87
N GLN A 90 -0.62 -5.69 -17.30
CA GLN A 90 -2.06 -5.78 -17.01
C GLN A 90 -2.54 -4.66 -16.08
N ILE A 91 -1.80 -4.39 -15.00
CA ILE A 91 -2.12 -3.33 -14.04
C ILE A 91 -1.99 -1.94 -14.69
N LEU A 92 -0.94 -1.73 -15.47
CA LEU A 92 -0.64 -0.44 -16.12
C LEU A 92 -1.69 -0.01 -17.16
N LYS A 93 -2.46 -0.95 -17.74
CA LYS A 93 -3.59 -0.63 -18.65
C LYS A 93 -4.61 0.31 -18.01
N PHE A 94 -4.78 0.24 -16.69
CA PHE A 94 -5.70 1.08 -15.92
C PHE A 94 -5.13 2.44 -15.55
N LYS A 95 -3.89 2.74 -15.97
CA LYS A 95 -3.18 4.00 -15.71
C LYS A 95 -3.21 4.40 -14.22
N PRO A 96 -2.79 3.53 -13.28
CA PRO A 96 -2.72 3.89 -11.88
C PRO A 96 -1.57 4.88 -11.63
N ASP A 97 -1.70 5.68 -10.58
CA ASP A 97 -0.61 6.48 -10.02
C ASP A 97 0.06 5.76 -8.84
N VAL A 98 -0.73 4.96 -8.11
CA VAL A 98 -0.31 4.23 -6.92
C VAL A 98 -0.88 2.81 -6.98
N VAL A 99 0.00 1.81 -6.80
CA VAL A 99 -0.37 0.39 -6.67
C VAL A 99 0.02 -0.07 -5.27
N ILE A 100 -0.95 -0.63 -4.54
CA ILE A 100 -0.77 -1.11 -3.17
C ILE A 100 -1.13 -2.59 -3.14
N THR A 101 -0.23 -3.43 -2.63
CA THR A 101 -0.49 -4.86 -2.43
C THR A 101 -0.35 -5.27 -0.96
N GLU A 102 -1.24 -6.16 -0.50
CA GLU A 102 -1.13 -6.84 0.79
C GLU A 102 0.08 -7.79 0.84
N LYS A 103 0.54 -8.26 -0.33
CA LYS A 103 1.58 -9.27 -0.49
C LYS A 103 2.93 -8.62 -0.86
N GLY A 104 3.86 -9.42 -1.37
CA GLY A 104 5.13 -8.94 -1.88
C GLY A 104 5.03 -8.24 -3.23
N LEU A 105 6.05 -7.47 -3.56
CA LEU A 105 6.26 -6.82 -4.84
C LEU A 105 7.76 -6.89 -5.11
N SER A 106 8.18 -7.57 -6.17
CA SER A 106 9.59 -7.82 -6.49
C SER A 106 10.30 -6.57 -7.00
N ASP A 107 11.64 -6.58 -6.98
CA ASP A 107 12.42 -5.45 -7.50
C ASP A 107 12.22 -5.26 -9.02
N LEU A 108 11.93 -6.35 -9.74
CA LEU A 108 11.56 -6.30 -11.15
C LEU A 108 10.21 -5.59 -11.36
N ALA A 109 9.18 -5.94 -10.57
CA ALA A 109 7.90 -5.23 -10.60
C ALA A 109 8.07 -3.74 -10.23
N CYS A 110 8.95 -3.46 -9.26
CA CYS A 110 9.30 -2.10 -8.86
C CYS A 110 9.95 -1.31 -10.01
N HIS A 111 10.82 -1.95 -10.79
CA HIS A 111 11.43 -1.38 -11.99
C HIS A 111 10.37 -0.99 -13.03
N TYR A 112 9.47 -1.92 -13.39
CA TYR A 112 8.40 -1.64 -14.36
C TYR A 112 7.50 -0.49 -13.92
N PHE A 113 7.05 -0.48 -12.66
CA PHE A 113 6.22 0.60 -12.13
C PHE A 113 6.96 1.94 -12.06
N SER A 114 8.22 1.95 -11.63
CA SER A 114 9.02 3.18 -11.59
C SER A 114 9.23 3.76 -12.99
N LYS A 115 9.52 2.93 -13.99
CA LYS A 115 9.64 3.36 -15.39
C LYS A 115 8.33 3.95 -15.94
N ALA A 116 7.20 3.43 -15.48
CA ALA A 116 5.87 3.94 -15.82
C ALA A 116 5.39 5.13 -14.95
N GLY A 117 6.20 5.62 -14.01
CA GLY A 117 5.83 6.73 -13.11
C GLY A 117 4.81 6.37 -12.01
N VAL A 118 4.65 5.08 -11.73
CA VAL A 118 3.71 4.52 -10.75
C VAL A 118 4.43 4.23 -9.44
N SER A 119 3.84 4.65 -8.33
CA SER A 119 4.38 4.39 -7.00
C SER A 119 3.83 3.09 -6.42
N GLY A 120 4.71 2.23 -5.94
CA GLY A 120 4.36 0.93 -5.37
C GLY A 120 4.47 0.92 -3.84
N MET A 121 3.51 0.29 -3.17
CA MET A 121 3.57 -0.09 -1.76
C MET A 121 3.28 -1.59 -1.60
N ARG A 122 4.02 -2.26 -0.73
CA ARG A 122 3.90 -3.72 -0.50
C ARG A 122 3.76 -4.09 0.97
N ARG A 123 3.25 -5.30 1.21
CA ARG A 123 3.07 -5.90 2.53
C ARG A 123 2.21 -5.02 3.43
N LEU A 124 1.10 -4.50 2.88
CA LEU A 124 0.12 -3.77 3.66
C LEU A 124 -0.73 -4.74 4.48
N ARG A 125 -1.11 -4.35 5.70
CA ARG A 125 -2.03 -5.17 6.52
C ARG A 125 -3.41 -5.16 5.87
N LYS A 126 -4.10 -6.30 5.90
CA LYS A 126 -5.47 -6.44 5.39
C LYS A 126 -6.44 -5.41 5.98
N THR A 127 -6.32 -5.11 7.28
CA THR A 127 -7.15 -4.09 7.95
C THR A 127 -6.93 -2.70 7.37
N ASP A 128 -5.68 -2.33 7.08
CA ASP A 128 -5.33 -1.07 6.46
C ASP A 128 -5.82 -1.01 5.01
N ASN A 129 -5.65 -2.08 4.24
CA ASN A 129 -6.10 -2.15 2.84
C ASN A 129 -7.63 -1.95 2.73
N ASN A 130 -8.40 -2.59 3.61
CA ASN A 130 -9.86 -2.41 3.70
C ASN A 130 -10.25 -0.96 4.02
N ARG A 131 -9.50 -0.28 4.89
CA ARG A 131 -9.76 1.12 5.21
C ARG A 131 -9.45 2.03 4.02
N ILE A 132 -8.37 1.77 3.29
CA ILE A 132 -8.03 2.53 2.08
C ILE A 132 -9.14 2.36 1.04
N ALA A 133 -9.59 1.13 0.79
CA ALA A 133 -10.71 0.83 -0.10
C ALA A 133 -11.96 1.67 0.25
N LYS A 134 -12.32 1.73 1.54
CA LYS A 134 -13.45 2.52 2.03
C LYS A 134 -13.22 4.03 1.94
N ALA A 135 -11.99 4.51 2.09
CA ALA A 135 -11.65 5.92 2.00
C ALA A 135 -11.63 6.44 0.55
N CYS A 136 -10.90 5.76 -0.36
CA CYS A 136 -10.70 6.23 -1.74
C CYS A 136 -11.69 5.63 -2.75
N GLY A 137 -12.49 4.63 -2.36
CA GLY A 137 -13.44 3.94 -3.24
C GLY A 137 -12.83 2.90 -4.16
N ALA A 138 -11.58 2.49 -3.93
CA ALA A 138 -11.01 1.35 -4.63
C ALA A 138 -11.68 0.04 -4.16
N VAL A 139 -11.65 -0.97 -5.03
CA VAL A 139 -11.99 -2.35 -4.69
C VAL A 139 -10.67 -3.14 -4.56
N ILE A 140 -10.59 -4.00 -3.54
CA ILE A 140 -9.43 -4.88 -3.37
C ILE A 140 -9.62 -6.05 -4.34
N VAL A 141 -8.69 -6.19 -5.29
CA VAL A 141 -8.75 -7.23 -6.31
C VAL A 141 -7.75 -8.34 -5.99
N ASN A 142 -8.21 -9.59 -6.10
CA ASN A 142 -7.39 -10.75 -5.75
C ASN A 142 -6.38 -11.10 -6.83
N ARG A 143 -6.69 -10.87 -8.12
CA ARG A 143 -5.79 -11.18 -9.23
C ARG A 143 -5.73 -10.04 -10.25
N PRO A 144 -4.54 -9.67 -10.78
CA PRO A 144 -4.42 -8.58 -11.73
C PRO A 144 -5.23 -8.74 -13.03
N ASP A 145 -5.53 -9.97 -13.45
CA ASP A 145 -6.35 -10.26 -14.63
C ASP A 145 -7.85 -10.02 -14.42
N GLU A 146 -8.31 -9.93 -13.16
CA GLU A 146 -9.70 -9.64 -12.80
C GLU A 146 -9.95 -8.13 -12.60
N LEU A 147 -8.90 -7.29 -12.68
CA LEU A 147 -9.02 -5.85 -12.51
C LEU A 147 -10.00 -5.26 -13.52
N GLN A 148 -10.85 -4.37 -13.03
CA GLN A 148 -11.79 -3.59 -13.83
C GLN A 148 -11.60 -2.09 -13.59
N GLN A 149 -12.10 -1.27 -14.52
CA GLN A 149 -12.00 0.18 -14.41
C GLN A 149 -12.80 0.72 -13.20
N SER A 150 -13.83 0.00 -12.74
CA SER A 150 -14.60 0.29 -11.54
C SER A 150 -13.83 0.06 -10.23
N ASP A 151 -12.75 -0.73 -10.26
CA ASP A 151 -11.98 -1.07 -9.06
C ASP A 151 -10.97 0.02 -8.68
N VAL A 152 -10.70 0.95 -9.60
CA VAL A 152 -9.73 2.02 -9.43
C VAL A 152 -10.28 3.09 -8.49
N GLY A 153 -9.62 3.29 -7.36
CA GLY A 153 -9.95 4.36 -6.41
C GLY A 153 -9.52 5.72 -6.96
N THR A 154 -10.45 6.66 -7.02
CA THR A 154 -10.23 8.02 -7.56
C THR A 154 -10.70 9.12 -6.61
N ARG A 155 -11.20 8.74 -5.42
CA ARG A 155 -11.83 9.69 -4.50
C ARG A 155 -10.87 10.30 -3.49
N ALA A 156 -9.60 9.89 -3.49
CA ALA A 156 -8.58 10.48 -2.62
C ALA A 156 -8.00 11.76 -3.24
N GLY A 157 -7.91 12.83 -2.44
CA GLY A 157 -7.38 14.11 -2.92
C GLY A 157 -5.85 14.13 -2.95
N ILE A 158 -5.20 13.50 -1.98
CA ILE A 158 -3.74 13.49 -1.86
C ILE A 158 -3.24 12.12 -1.44
N PHE A 159 -2.22 11.63 -2.14
CA PHE A 159 -1.29 10.61 -1.67
C PHE A 159 0.01 11.31 -1.31
N GLU A 160 0.47 11.17 -0.07
CA GLU A 160 1.77 11.71 0.34
C GLU A 160 2.49 10.79 1.32
N VAL A 161 3.81 10.71 1.22
CA VAL A 161 4.67 10.09 2.24
C VAL A 161 5.41 11.19 2.98
N LYS A 162 5.26 11.22 4.30
CA LYS A 162 5.95 12.18 5.18
C LYS A 162 6.72 11.44 6.27
N LYS A 163 7.86 12.01 6.65
CA LYS A 163 8.60 11.58 7.83
C LYS A 163 7.97 12.22 9.06
N ILE A 164 7.65 11.43 10.07
CA ILE A 164 7.19 11.91 11.38
C ILE A 164 8.04 11.23 12.45
N GLY A 165 8.82 12.02 13.19
CA GLY A 165 9.90 11.47 14.01
C GLY A 165 10.93 10.78 13.12
N ASP A 166 11.18 9.49 13.39
CA ASP A 166 12.15 8.68 12.64
C ASP A 166 11.52 7.72 11.62
N GLU A 167 10.20 7.71 11.51
CA GLU A 167 9.46 6.78 10.65
C GLU A 167 8.79 7.51 9.48
N PHE A 168 8.58 6.78 8.38
CA PHE A 168 7.87 7.27 7.20
C PHE A 168 6.44 6.74 7.19
N PHE A 169 5.51 7.67 6.98
CA PHE A 169 4.09 7.36 6.92
C PHE A 169 3.52 7.79 5.57
N ALA A 170 2.77 6.88 4.96
CA ALA A 170 1.96 7.14 3.79
C ALA A 170 0.57 7.62 4.24
N PHE A 171 0.09 8.67 3.58
CA PHE A 171 -1.18 9.32 3.80
C PHE A 171 -1.99 9.23 2.53
N ILE A 172 -3.21 8.71 2.63
CA ILE A 172 -4.24 8.75 1.60
C ILE A 172 -5.37 9.56 2.19
N VAL A 173 -5.35 10.87 1.95
CA VAL A 173 -6.16 11.87 2.67
C VAL A 173 -6.94 12.75 1.69
N ASP A 174 -7.74 13.66 2.24
CA ASP A 174 -8.66 14.52 1.50
C ASP A 174 -9.62 13.72 0.62
N CYS A 175 -10.06 12.58 1.16
CA CYS A 175 -10.97 11.68 0.48
C CYS A 175 -12.39 12.26 0.43
N LYS A 176 -13.07 12.13 -0.72
CA LYS A 176 -14.48 12.49 -0.87
C LYS A 176 -15.35 11.47 -0.14
N GLU A 177 -16.14 11.92 0.82
CA GLU A 177 -17.04 11.09 1.65
C GLU A 177 -16.32 9.86 2.27
N PRO A 178 -15.27 10.09 3.08
CA PRO A 178 -14.45 9.01 3.57
C PRO A 178 -15.24 8.19 4.57
N LYS A 179 -15.37 6.89 4.29
CA LYS A 179 -15.94 5.92 5.23
C LYS A 179 -14.90 5.34 6.20
N ALA A 180 -13.67 5.89 6.20
CA ALA A 180 -12.61 5.58 7.15
C ALA A 180 -11.75 6.82 7.43
N CYS A 181 -11.34 7.01 8.69
CA CYS A 181 -10.51 8.13 9.14
C CYS A 181 -9.41 7.67 10.10
N THR A 182 -8.29 8.39 10.12
CA THR A 182 -7.21 8.15 11.07
C THR A 182 -7.04 9.36 11.99
N ILE A 183 -7.03 9.09 13.29
CA ILE A 183 -6.66 10.02 14.34
C ILE A 183 -5.16 9.84 14.56
N LEU A 184 -4.36 10.84 14.19
CA LEU A 184 -2.94 10.87 14.53
C LEU A 184 -2.81 11.43 15.94
N LEU A 185 -2.28 10.63 16.85
CA LEU A 185 -2.03 11.01 18.24
C LEU A 185 -0.52 11.23 18.45
N ARG A 186 -0.15 12.42 18.90
CA ARG A 186 1.23 12.89 19.13
C ARG A 186 1.41 13.24 20.60
N GLY A 187 2.63 13.13 21.10
CA GLY A 187 2.89 13.37 22.52
C GLY A 187 4.23 12.82 23.01
N PRO A 188 4.67 13.22 24.20
CA PRO A 188 6.02 12.99 24.70
C PRO A 188 6.39 11.52 24.91
N SER A 189 5.44 10.67 25.29
CA SER A 189 5.71 9.26 25.62
C SER A 189 4.60 8.33 25.13
N LYS A 190 4.96 7.06 24.88
CA LYS A 190 3.98 6.03 24.50
C LYS A 190 2.94 5.78 25.58
N ASP A 191 3.32 5.90 26.86
CA ASP A 191 2.42 5.66 27.98
C ASP A 191 1.31 6.70 28.05
N LEU A 192 1.65 7.98 27.88
CA LEU A 192 0.66 9.05 27.79
C LEU A 192 -0.28 8.83 26.58
N LEU A 193 0.27 8.46 25.43
CA LEU A 193 -0.54 8.17 24.23
C LEU A 193 -1.51 7.00 24.45
N ASN A 194 -1.12 5.97 25.20
CA ASN A 194 -1.99 4.86 25.56
C ASN A 194 -3.10 5.29 26.52
N GLU A 195 -2.82 6.18 27.47
CA GLU A 195 -3.81 6.73 28.39
C GLU A 195 -4.83 7.59 27.65
N VAL A 196 -4.38 8.51 26.79
CA VAL A 196 -5.24 9.37 25.98
C VAL A 196 -6.11 8.53 25.04
N GLU A 197 -5.55 7.51 24.39
CA GLU A 197 -6.32 6.61 23.52
C GLU A 197 -7.46 5.91 24.29
N ARG A 198 -7.22 5.43 25.52
CA ARG A 198 -8.27 4.79 26.33
C ARG A 198 -9.43 5.74 26.60
N ASN A 199 -9.13 7.02 26.82
CA ASN A 199 -10.13 8.05 27.08
C ASN A 199 -10.89 8.50 25.82
N LEU A 200 -10.41 8.19 24.61
CA LEU A 200 -11.10 8.53 23.35
C LEU A 200 -12.29 7.60 23.03
N TYR A 201 -12.34 6.42 23.65
CA TYR A 201 -13.41 5.43 23.44
C TYR A 201 -14.48 5.45 24.54
N VAL A 202 -14.38 6.38 25.48
CA VAL A 202 -15.33 6.60 26.59
C VAL A 202 -16.46 7.53 26.16
#